data_AF-A0AAP2UW50-F1
#
_entry.id   AF-A0AAP2UW50-F1
#
_cell.length_a   1.000
_cell.length_b   1.000
_cell.length_c   1.000
_cell.angle_alpha   90.00
_cell.angle_beta   90.00
_cell.angle_gamma   90.00
#
_symmetry.space_group_name_H-M   'P 1'
#
loop_
_entity.id
_entity.type
_entity.pdbx_description
1 polymer ?
#
loop_
_entity_poly.entity_id
_entity_poly.type
_entity_poly.pdbx_seq_one_letter_code
_entity_poly.pdbx_strand_id
1 'polypeptide(L)'
;MAGVDGGRGALRALADAAGESAPRRPGDAEDPAIPVAATVVLLRDGAAGVEVLMLERPDRGSFAGAWVFPGGRLDDADRRDDDRDDEAPARRAAARETREESALVVDPAQLVPLSVWDPPPGLPLRIRTWFFVAADPGGQVQPSPDEAVAARWMRPADALAAHGRDEMILYPPTWVTLHGLRDHGDVAGALAAVRLVGRRSFETVARRGAEGPLLMWQEDGEYDAAAPPGAARHRLEVGALPWRYTLTPG
;
A
#
# COMPACT_ATOMS: atom_id res chain seq x y z
N MET A 1 -0.82 30.01 6.51
CA MET A 1 -1.96 29.28 5.91
C MET A 1 -1.53 28.67 4.57
N ALA A 2 -0.48 27.86 4.61
CA ALA A 2 0.11 27.13 3.48
C ALA A 2 0.71 25.85 4.08
N GLY A 3 0.26 24.67 3.63
CA GLY A 3 0.71 23.37 4.17
C GLY A 3 -0.05 22.17 3.61
N VAL A 4 -1.37 22.27 3.44
CA VAL A 4 -2.22 21.10 3.09
C VAL A 4 -2.05 20.54 1.66
N ASP A 5 -1.30 21.23 0.78
CA ASP A 5 -1.31 20.91 -0.67
C ASP A 5 -0.29 19.83 -1.08
N GLY A 6 0.75 19.58 -0.26
CA GLY A 6 1.82 18.64 -0.60
C GLY A 6 1.38 17.17 -0.58
N GLY A 7 0.50 16.82 0.36
CA GLY A 7 0.03 15.45 0.60
C GLY A 7 -0.98 14.93 -0.42
N ARG A 8 -1.64 15.79 -1.18
CA ARG A 8 -2.61 15.40 -2.22
C ARG A 8 -2.01 15.35 -3.63
N GLY A 9 -0.73 15.74 -3.77
CA GLY A 9 -0.04 15.83 -5.06
C GLY A 9 0.02 14.52 -5.85
N ALA A 10 0.23 13.37 -5.19
CA ALA A 10 0.25 12.08 -5.89
C ALA A 10 -1.15 11.55 -6.24
N LEU A 11 -2.19 11.87 -5.46
CA LEU A 11 -3.59 11.63 -5.87
C LEU A 11 -3.99 12.51 -7.06
N ARG A 12 -3.50 13.76 -7.10
CA ARG A 12 -3.68 14.65 -8.24
C ARG A 12 -2.94 14.13 -9.48
N ALA A 13 -1.70 13.67 -9.34
CA ALA A 13 -0.96 13.05 -10.45
C ALA A 13 -1.67 11.79 -10.99
N LEU A 14 -2.25 10.96 -10.11
CA LEU A 14 -3.11 9.84 -10.52
C LEU A 14 -4.35 10.32 -11.29
N ALA A 15 -4.96 11.44 -10.86
CA ALA A 15 -6.09 12.04 -11.54
C ALA A 15 -5.73 12.62 -12.92
N ASP A 16 -4.56 13.25 -13.03
CA ASP A 16 -4.05 13.83 -14.27
C ASP A 16 -3.70 12.71 -15.28
N ALA A 17 -3.14 11.59 -14.79
CA ALA A 17 -2.85 10.41 -15.62
C ALA A 17 -4.09 9.58 -16.00
N ALA A 18 -5.27 9.88 -15.43
CA ALA A 18 -6.50 9.16 -15.72
C ALA A 18 -6.96 9.39 -17.17
N GLY A 19 -6.65 8.43 -18.02
CA GLY A 19 -6.91 8.46 -19.47
C GLY A 19 -5.66 8.20 -20.33
N GLU A 20 -4.46 8.36 -19.75
CA GLU A 20 -3.18 8.10 -20.43
C GLU A 20 -2.53 6.78 -19.96
N SER A 21 -2.91 6.27 -18.79
CA SER A 21 -2.48 4.96 -18.29
C SER A 21 -2.92 3.83 -19.23
N ALA A 22 -2.05 2.85 -19.46
CA ALA A 22 -2.36 1.64 -20.22
C ALA A 22 -2.19 0.39 -19.34
N PRO A 23 -2.91 -0.72 -19.65
CA PRO A 23 -2.67 -2.03 -19.03
C PRO A 23 -1.22 -2.46 -19.21
N ARG A 24 -0.68 -3.14 -18.20
CA ARG A 24 0.66 -3.70 -18.27
C ARG A 24 0.74 -4.75 -19.40
N ARG A 25 1.83 -4.72 -20.16
CA ARG A 25 2.17 -5.74 -21.15
C ARG A 25 3.34 -6.58 -20.66
N PRO A 26 3.53 -7.82 -21.17
CA PRO A 26 4.62 -8.68 -20.75
C PRO A 26 6.02 -8.04 -20.78
N GLY A 27 6.30 -7.14 -21.72
CA GLY A 27 7.59 -6.43 -21.81
C GLY A 27 7.80 -5.29 -20.81
N ASP A 28 6.73 -4.78 -20.16
CA ASP A 28 6.84 -3.69 -19.19
C ASP A 28 7.43 -4.16 -17.84
N ALA A 29 7.52 -5.48 -17.64
CA ALA A 29 8.22 -6.07 -16.50
C ALA A 29 9.74 -5.92 -16.60
N GLU A 30 10.27 -5.76 -17.83
CA GLU A 30 11.70 -5.65 -18.14
C GLU A 30 12.17 -4.19 -18.22
N ASP A 31 11.31 -3.22 -17.90
CA ASP A 31 11.66 -1.79 -17.85
C ASP A 31 12.78 -1.54 -16.81
N PRO A 32 14.03 -1.22 -17.23
CA PRO A 32 15.21 -1.40 -16.38
C PRO A 32 15.39 -0.42 -15.22
N ALA A 33 14.40 0.39 -14.84
CA ALA A 33 14.59 1.38 -13.77
C ALA A 33 13.30 1.77 -13.03
N ILE A 34 12.50 0.81 -12.57
CA ILE A 34 11.49 1.10 -11.52
C ILE A 34 12.15 0.86 -10.16
N PRO A 35 12.40 1.91 -9.34
CA PRO A 35 12.83 1.74 -7.96
C PRO A 35 11.92 0.77 -7.21
N VAL A 36 12.54 -0.09 -6.40
CA VAL A 36 11.82 -1.00 -5.52
C VAL A 36 11.76 -0.38 -4.12
N ALA A 37 10.61 -0.49 -3.47
CA ALA A 37 10.42 -0.16 -2.07
C ALA A 37 9.74 -1.34 -1.36
N ALA A 38 9.82 -1.34 -0.04
CA ALA A 38 9.19 -2.36 0.78
C ALA A 38 8.63 -1.78 2.07
N THR A 39 7.51 -2.34 2.53
CA THR A 39 6.81 -1.88 3.73
C THR A 39 6.26 -3.05 4.56
N VAL A 40 6.11 -2.86 5.87
CA VAL A 40 5.61 -3.87 6.81
C VAL A 40 4.33 -3.43 7.48
N VAL A 41 3.27 -4.20 7.29
CA VAL A 41 2.01 -4.10 8.00
C VAL A 41 2.12 -4.89 9.29
N LEU A 42 2.44 -4.20 10.39
CA LEU A 42 2.51 -4.81 11.71
C LEU A 42 1.13 -4.89 12.33
N LEU A 43 0.75 -6.09 12.79
CA LEU A 43 -0.55 -6.39 13.38
C LEU A 43 -0.40 -6.77 14.85
N ARG A 44 -1.27 -6.24 15.71
CA ARG A 44 -1.44 -6.75 17.08
C ARG A 44 -2.91 -7.00 17.39
N ASP A 45 -3.17 -7.85 18.37
CA ASP A 45 -4.52 -8.05 18.88
C ASP A 45 -4.94 -6.84 19.71
N GLY A 46 -6.08 -6.24 19.37
CA GLY A 46 -6.73 -5.19 20.12
C GLY A 46 -8.01 -5.69 20.80
N ALA A 47 -8.64 -4.82 21.59
CA ALA A 47 -9.88 -5.17 22.30
C ALA A 47 -11.09 -5.42 21.37
N ALA A 48 -11.03 -4.95 20.12
CA ALA A 48 -12.13 -4.98 19.15
C ALA A 48 -11.66 -5.41 17.74
N GLY A 49 -10.77 -6.40 17.70
CA GLY A 49 -10.17 -6.92 16.47
C GLY A 49 -8.68 -6.57 16.33
N VAL A 50 -8.14 -6.78 15.13
CA VAL A 50 -6.75 -6.41 14.83
C VAL A 50 -6.54 -4.89 14.86
N GLU A 51 -5.38 -4.48 15.36
CA GLU A 51 -4.83 -3.14 15.21
C GLU A 51 -3.57 -3.17 14.35
N VAL A 52 -3.34 -2.09 13.61
CA VAL A 52 -2.21 -1.93 12.70
C VAL A 52 -1.36 -0.75 13.13
N LEU A 53 -0.04 -0.90 13.09
CA LEU A 53 0.86 0.23 13.31
C LEU A 53 0.85 1.16 12.09
N MET A 54 0.47 2.41 12.32
CA MET A 54 0.45 3.48 11.33
C MET A 54 1.41 4.59 11.77
N LEU A 55 2.20 5.11 10.83
CA LEU A 55 3.08 6.26 11.00
C LEU A 55 2.55 7.46 10.21
N GLU A 56 2.56 8.64 10.82
CA GLU A 56 2.21 9.89 10.15
C GLU A 56 3.47 10.55 9.59
N ARG A 57 3.55 10.70 8.27
CA ARG A 57 4.65 11.37 7.59
C ARG A 57 4.68 12.87 7.95
N PRO A 58 5.87 13.49 8.10
CA PRO A 58 5.99 14.94 8.21
C PRO A 58 5.27 15.67 7.09
N ASP A 59 4.87 16.93 7.32
CA ASP A 59 4.24 17.79 6.31
C ASP A 59 5.27 18.36 5.31
N ARG A 60 6.14 17.50 4.77
CA ARG A 60 7.18 17.81 3.79
C ARG A 60 7.60 16.55 3.02
N GLY A 61 8.09 16.74 1.80
CA GLY A 61 8.57 15.64 0.95
C GLY A 61 7.45 14.86 0.27
N SER A 62 7.74 13.62 -0.14
CA SER A 62 6.73 12.73 -0.72
C SER A 62 5.75 12.26 0.35
N PHE A 63 4.46 12.15 -0.01
CA PHE A 63 3.40 11.70 0.89
C PHE A 63 3.24 12.56 2.17
N ALA A 64 3.43 13.88 2.05
CA ALA A 64 3.35 14.80 3.18
C ALA A 64 2.02 14.67 3.95
N GLY A 65 2.09 14.53 5.27
CA GLY A 65 0.91 14.36 6.15
C GLY A 65 0.11 13.06 5.95
N ALA A 66 0.61 12.13 5.12
CA ALA A 66 -0.05 10.85 4.90
C ALA A 66 0.23 9.87 6.04
N TRP A 67 -0.75 9.02 6.32
CA TRP A 67 -0.59 7.88 7.22
C TRP A 67 -0.18 6.66 6.41
N VAL A 68 0.94 6.06 6.78
CA VAL A 68 1.61 4.96 6.07
C VAL A 68 2.00 3.84 7.04
N PHE A 69 2.39 2.70 6.50
CA PHE A 69 3.08 1.67 7.26
C PHE A 69 4.60 1.94 7.25
N PRO A 70 5.37 1.44 8.23
CA PRO A 70 6.83 1.56 8.20
C PRO A 70 7.41 0.98 6.91
N GLY A 71 8.30 1.71 6.24
CA GLY A 71 8.85 1.24 4.97
C GLY A 71 9.49 2.31 4.11
N GLY A 72 10.34 1.88 3.19
CA GLY A 72 11.14 2.76 2.37
C GLY A 72 11.74 2.05 1.16
N ARG A 73 12.65 2.74 0.49
CA ARG A 73 13.27 2.23 -0.73
C ARG A 73 14.27 1.14 -0.40
N LEU A 74 14.46 0.26 -1.37
CA LEU A 74 15.51 -0.73 -1.34
C LEU A 74 16.87 -0.05 -1.53
N ASP A 75 17.82 -0.38 -0.65
CA ASP A 75 19.20 0.10 -0.73
C ASP A 75 20.13 -1.02 -1.23
N ASP A 76 21.34 -0.66 -1.66
CA ASP A 76 22.33 -1.64 -2.11
C ASP A 76 22.73 -2.62 -1.00
N ALA A 77 22.70 -2.18 0.26
CA ALA A 77 22.95 -3.02 1.43
C ALA A 77 21.87 -4.10 1.63
N ASP A 78 20.70 -3.95 1.04
CA ASP A 78 19.63 -4.95 1.09
C ASP A 78 19.83 -6.04 0.03
N ARG A 79 20.72 -5.88 -0.95
CA ARG A 79 20.96 -6.83 -2.03
C ARG A 79 22.08 -7.82 -1.70
N ARG A 80 21.97 -9.03 -2.25
CA ARG A 80 22.97 -10.10 -2.17
C ARG A 80 23.16 -10.73 -3.54
N ASP A 81 24.36 -11.25 -3.79
CA ASP A 81 24.73 -11.87 -5.07
C ASP A 81 23.87 -13.10 -5.42
N ASP A 82 23.26 -13.75 -4.43
CA ASP A 82 22.43 -14.95 -4.57
C ASP A 82 20.92 -14.66 -4.65
N ASP A 83 20.50 -13.39 -4.64
CA ASP A 83 19.10 -13.03 -4.82
C ASP A 83 18.62 -13.42 -6.24
N ARG A 84 17.50 -14.14 -6.31
CA ARG A 84 16.90 -14.58 -7.59
C ARG A 84 15.78 -13.66 -8.09
N ASP A 85 15.25 -12.83 -7.20
CA ASP A 85 14.14 -11.92 -7.43
C ASP A 85 14.21 -10.74 -6.44
N ASP A 86 13.27 -9.80 -6.57
CA ASP A 86 13.16 -8.62 -5.69
C ASP A 86 12.60 -8.96 -4.29
N GLU A 87 12.04 -10.15 -4.04
CA GLU A 87 11.35 -10.45 -2.78
C GLU A 87 12.33 -10.55 -1.61
N ALA A 88 13.41 -11.32 -1.79
CA ALA A 88 14.43 -11.51 -0.76
C ALA A 88 15.09 -10.21 -0.30
N PRO A 89 15.55 -9.31 -1.19
CA PRO A 89 16.05 -8.02 -0.77
C PRO A 89 14.93 -7.12 -0.23
N ALA A 90 13.72 -7.15 -0.79
CA ALA A 90 12.60 -6.35 -0.28
C ALA A 90 12.26 -6.68 1.17
N ARG A 91 12.34 -7.94 1.59
CA ARG A 91 12.18 -8.34 3.01
C ARG A 91 13.22 -7.69 3.92
N ARG A 92 14.46 -7.57 3.44
CA ARG A 92 15.56 -6.97 4.21
C ARG A 92 15.39 -5.47 4.32
N ALA A 93 15.03 -4.81 3.22
CA ALA A 93 14.67 -3.38 3.22
C ALA A 93 13.51 -3.11 4.17
N ALA A 94 12.42 -3.87 4.07
CA ALA A 94 11.26 -3.77 4.96
C ALA A 94 11.64 -3.87 6.46
N ALA A 95 12.50 -4.81 6.82
CA ALA A 95 12.96 -4.96 8.21
C ALA A 95 13.88 -3.83 8.66
N ARG A 96 14.78 -3.36 7.79
CA ARG A 96 15.67 -2.22 8.02
C ARG A 96 14.88 -0.95 8.27
N GLU A 97 13.97 -0.62 7.37
CA GLU A 97 13.10 0.56 7.41
C GLU A 97 12.19 0.53 8.65
N THR A 98 11.61 -0.63 8.99
CA THR A 98 10.80 -0.77 10.21
C THR A 98 11.59 -0.40 11.45
N ARG A 99 12.85 -0.85 11.55
CA ARG A 99 13.73 -0.52 12.67
C ARG A 99 14.08 0.97 12.69
N GLU A 100 14.41 1.53 11.53
CA GLU A 100 14.83 2.93 11.40
C GLU A 100 13.69 3.90 11.71
N GLU A 101 12.47 3.61 11.26
CA GLU A 101 11.34 4.51 11.40
C GLU A 101 10.57 4.34 12.72
N SER A 102 10.62 3.16 13.37
CA SER A 102 9.77 2.86 14.54
C SER A 102 10.50 2.25 15.75
N ALA A 103 11.80 1.98 15.63
CA ALA A 103 12.61 1.21 16.58
C ALA A 103 12.21 -0.27 16.77
N LEU A 104 11.18 -0.76 16.08
CA LEU A 104 10.78 -2.16 16.14
C LEU A 104 11.68 -3.05 15.27
N VAL A 105 12.08 -4.19 15.80
CA VAL A 105 12.95 -5.16 15.09
C VAL A 105 12.12 -6.36 14.67
N VAL A 106 11.98 -6.54 13.36
CA VAL A 106 11.34 -7.71 12.75
C VAL A 106 12.36 -8.62 12.10
N ASP A 107 12.12 -9.93 12.16
CA ASP A 107 12.89 -10.92 11.40
C ASP A 107 12.39 -10.96 9.95
N PRO A 108 13.23 -10.65 8.92
CA PRO A 108 12.87 -10.77 7.51
C PRO A 108 12.27 -12.12 7.11
N ALA A 109 12.66 -13.21 7.79
CA ALA A 109 12.15 -14.55 7.53
C ALA A 109 10.72 -14.78 8.04
N GLN A 110 10.26 -13.98 9.01
CA GLN A 110 8.89 -14.05 9.56
C GLN A 110 7.88 -13.20 8.79
N LEU A 111 8.37 -12.29 7.93
CA LEU A 111 7.50 -11.48 7.08
C LEU A 111 6.69 -12.37 6.13
N VAL A 112 5.39 -12.13 6.00
CA VAL A 112 4.54 -12.83 5.03
C VAL A 112 4.29 -11.89 3.85
N PRO A 113 4.56 -12.29 2.58
CA PRO A 113 4.24 -11.47 1.43
C PRO A 113 2.74 -11.23 1.35
N LEU A 114 2.34 -9.97 1.36
CA LEU A 114 0.94 -9.57 1.30
C LEU A 114 0.57 -9.16 -0.12
N SER A 115 1.27 -8.18 -0.67
CA SER A 115 1.00 -7.68 -2.01
C SER A 115 2.19 -6.98 -2.66
N VAL A 116 2.20 -6.90 -3.98
CA VAL A 116 3.12 -6.06 -4.75
C VAL A 116 2.32 -5.09 -5.59
N TRP A 117 2.59 -3.80 -5.39
CA TRP A 117 1.95 -2.72 -6.12
C TRP A 117 2.90 -2.25 -7.20
N ASP A 118 2.47 -2.39 -8.46
CA ASP A 118 3.27 -1.99 -9.60
C ASP A 118 2.54 -0.85 -10.35
N PRO A 119 3.09 0.37 -10.34
CA PRO A 119 2.43 1.53 -10.91
C PRO A 119 2.38 1.45 -12.44
N PRO A 120 1.36 2.03 -13.09
CA PRO A 120 1.24 2.00 -14.53
C PRO A 120 2.42 2.72 -15.22
N PRO A 121 2.73 2.34 -16.47
CA PRO A 121 3.58 3.14 -17.34
C PRO A 121 3.02 4.57 -17.48
N GLY A 122 3.90 5.57 -17.57
CA GLY A 122 3.54 6.97 -17.80
C GLY A 122 3.32 7.82 -16.54
N LEU A 123 3.30 7.24 -15.33
CA LEU A 123 3.27 8.04 -14.10
C LEU A 123 4.66 8.68 -13.81
N PRO A 124 4.71 9.94 -13.36
CA PRO A 124 5.96 10.58 -12.93
C PRO A 124 6.63 9.89 -11.73
N LEU A 125 5.84 9.32 -10.82
CA LEU A 125 6.32 8.55 -9.68
C LEU A 125 6.04 7.06 -9.91
N ARG A 126 7.08 6.31 -10.26
CA ARG A 126 7.02 4.86 -10.42
C ARG A 126 7.91 4.19 -9.39
N ILE A 127 7.31 3.64 -8.35
CA ILE A 127 7.99 2.80 -7.36
C ILE A 127 7.20 1.50 -7.27
N ARG A 128 7.84 0.37 -7.52
CA ARG A 128 7.27 -0.95 -7.24
C ARG A 128 7.38 -1.18 -5.74
N THR A 129 6.27 -1.38 -5.06
CA THR A 129 6.28 -1.50 -3.60
C THR A 129 5.81 -2.88 -3.17
N TRP A 130 6.69 -3.59 -2.45
CA TRP A 130 6.38 -4.83 -1.76
C TRP A 130 5.75 -4.53 -0.40
N PHE A 131 4.62 -5.15 -0.11
CA PHE A 131 3.96 -5.13 1.19
C PHE A 131 4.13 -6.49 1.82
N PHE A 132 4.63 -6.48 3.05
CA PHE A 132 4.67 -7.65 3.92
C PHE A 132 3.74 -7.42 5.10
N VAL A 133 3.30 -8.51 5.73
CA VAL A 133 2.54 -8.48 6.98
C VAL A 133 3.22 -9.36 8.03
N ALA A 134 3.21 -8.91 9.28
CA ALA A 134 3.74 -9.66 10.40
C ALA A 134 2.99 -9.32 11.68
N ALA A 135 3.09 -10.20 12.67
CA ALA A 135 2.69 -9.88 14.04
C ALA A 135 3.64 -8.82 14.63
N ASP A 136 3.13 -8.02 15.56
CA ASP A 136 3.92 -7.12 16.39
C ASP A 136 5.06 -7.90 17.07
N PRO A 137 6.34 -7.55 16.83
CA PRO A 137 7.46 -8.22 17.48
C PRO A 137 7.52 -7.93 19.00
N GLY A 138 6.69 -6.99 19.49
CA GLY A 138 6.78 -6.44 20.82
C GLY A 138 7.87 -5.37 20.92
N GLY A 139 7.78 -4.56 21.97
CA GLY A 139 8.69 -3.44 22.21
C GLY A 139 7.98 -2.09 22.20
N GLN A 140 8.76 -1.04 22.42
CA GLN A 140 8.24 0.31 22.43
C GLN A 140 8.41 0.94 21.04
N VAL A 141 7.29 1.35 20.44
CA VAL A 141 7.30 2.14 19.21
C VAL A 141 7.91 3.51 19.51
N GLN A 142 8.96 3.87 18.77
CA GLN A 142 9.59 5.17 18.83
C GLN A 142 9.77 5.71 17.40
N PRO A 143 8.89 6.63 16.95
CA PRO A 143 9.02 7.19 15.61
C PRO A 143 10.31 7.99 15.47
N SER A 144 11.02 7.80 14.36
CA SER A 144 12.16 8.66 14.00
C SER A 144 11.65 10.09 13.70
N PRO A 145 12.14 11.13 14.39
CA PRO A 145 11.62 12.50 14.24
C PRO A 145 11.71 13.07 12.83
N ASP A 146 12.66 12.58 12.01
CA ASP A 146 12.85 13.05 10.64
C ASP A 146 11.92 12.37 9.63
N GLU A 147 11.37 11.20 9.98
CA GLU A 147 10.57 10.34 9.09
C GLU A 147 9.10 10.22 9.50
N ALA A 148 8.78 10.39 10.79
CA ALA A 148 7.42 10.29 11.31
C ALA A 148 7.17 11.30 12.45
N VAL A 149 6.05 12.03 12.36
CA VAL A 149 5.62 12.99 13.40
C VAL A 149 4.69 12.35 14.43
N ALA A 150 4.08 11.21 14.10
CA ALA A 150 3.27 10.42 15.02
C ALA A 150 3.34 8.94 14.66
N ALA A 151 3.10 8.08 15.65
CA ALA A 151 2.90 6.65 15.47
C ALA A 151 1.68 6.20 16.30
N ARG A 152 0.80 5.40 15.70
CA ARG A 152 -0.41 4.91 16.37
C ARG A 152 -0.71 3.48 15.97
N TRP A 153 -1.11 2.69 16.95
CA TRP A 153 -1.85 1.46 16.70
C TRP A 153 -3.31 1.83 16.47
N MET A 154 -3.87 1.40 15.34
CA MET A 154 -5.22 1.78 14.92
C MET A 154 -5.98 0.57 14.38
N ARG A 155 -7.26 0.46 14.69
CA ARG A 155 -8.13 -0.49 13.99
C ARG A 155 -8.26 -0.07 12.52
N PRO A 156 -8.16 -0.99 11.55
CA PRO A 156 -8.26 -0.63 10.14
C PRO A 156 -9.57 0.11 9.81
N ALA A 157 -10.69 -0.32 10.41
CA ALA A 157 -11.99 0.34 10.24
C ALA A 157 -11.97 1.81 10.69
N ASP A 158 -11.28 2.13 11.78
CA ASP A 158 -11.23 3.49 12.34
C ASP A 158 -10.35 4.40 11.46
N ALA A 159 -9.24 3.88 10.91
CA ALA A 159 -8.42 4.59 9.94
C ALA A 159 -9.18 4.89 8.63
N LEU A 160 -9.93 3.90 8.11
CA LEU A 160 -10.77 4.08 6.92
C LEU A 160 -11.90 5.10 7.16
N ALA A 161 -12.50 5.11 8.35
CA ALA A 161 -13.55 6.06 8.71
C ALA A 161 -13.00 7.49 8.91
N ALA A 162 -11.80 7.64 9.49
CA ALA A 162 -11.12 8.93 9.57
C ALA A 162 -10.78 9.47 8.18
N HIS A 163 -10.28 8.61 7.29
CA HIS A 163 -10.05 8.97 5.89
C HIS A 163 -11.33 9.36 5.16
N GLY A 164 -12.42 8.61 5.34
CA GLY A 164 -13.73 8.94 4.76
C GLY A 164 -14.32 10.27 5.24
N ARG A 165 -13.88 10.78 6.39
CA ARG A 165 -14.22 12.11 6.94
C ARG A 165 -13.19 13.19 6.62
N ASP A 166 -12.20 12.89 5.77
CA ASP A 166 -11.11 13.78 5.39
C ASP A 166 -10.18 14.20 6.56
N GLU A 167 -10.15 13.41 7.64
CA GLU A 167 -9.32 13.64 8.83
C GLU A 167 -7.97 12.90 8.78
N MET A 168 -7.80 12.02 7.80
CA MET A 168 -6.62 11.19 7.61
C MET A 168 -6.34 11.05 6.13
N ILE A 169 -5.11 11.36 5.71
CA ILE A 169 -4.69 11.17 4.32
C ILE A 169 -4.19 9.73 4.17
N LEU A 170 -4.81 8.95 3.29
CA LEU A 170 -4.39 7.61 2.90
C LEU A 170 -4.15 7.57 1.40
N TYR A 171 -3.31 6.62 0.98
CA TYR A 171 -3.05 6.32 -0.41
C TYR A 171 -3.65 4.96 -0.80
N PRO A 172 -3.91 4.70 -2.10
CA PRO A 172 -4.61 3.49 -2.54
C PRO A 172 -4.02 2.18 -2.00
N PRO A 173 -2.68 1.96 -2.00
CA PRO A 173 -2.11 0.74 -1.43
C PRO A 173 -2.42 0.54 0.06
N THR A 174 -2.25 1.61 0.85
CA THR A 174 -2.56 1.62 2.28
C THR A 174 -4.05 1.40 2.52
N TRP A 175 -4.92 2.12 1.81
CA TRP A 175 -6.37 2.03 1.95
C TRP A 175 -6.88 0.62 1.64
N VAL A 176 -6.46 0.03 0.50
CA VAL A 176 -6.90 -1.32 0.10
C VAL A 176 -6.40 -2.36 1.09
N THR A 177 -5.18 -2.19 1.62
CA THR A 177 -4.64 -3.06 2.66
C THR A 177 -5.46 -2.99 3.95
N LEU A 178 -5.77 -1.78 4.45
CA LEU A 178 -6.63 -1.60 5.62
C LEU A 178 -8.04 -2.15 5.40
N HIS A 179 -8.60 -1.93 4.20
CA HIS A 179 -9.90 -2.47 3.81
C HIS A 179 -9.90 -4.01 3.87
N GLY A 180 -8.85 -4.68 3.40
CA GLY A 180 -8.72 -6.14 3.51
C GLY A 180 -8.56 -6.64 4.95
N LEU A 181 -8.02 -5.82 5.85
CA LEU A 181 -7.76 -6.20 7.25
C LEU A 181 -8.93 -5.94 8.21
N ARG A 182 -9.89 -5.08 7.84
CA ARG A 182 -10.88 -4.51 8.77
C ARG A 182 -11.77 -5.51 9.50
N ASP A 183 -12.04 -6.67 8.90
CA ASP A 183 -13.01 -7.65 9.39
C ASP A 183 -12.32 -8.83 10.12
N HIS A 184 -10.99 -8.80 10.27
CA HIS A 184 -10.26 -9.82 11.01
C HIS A 184 -10.37 -9.61 12.54
N GLY A 185 -10.79 -10.66 13.24
CA GLY A 185 -10.96 -10.65 14.69
C GLY A 185 -9.66 -10.75 15.49
N ASP A 186 -8.62 -11.36 14.92
CA ASP A 186 -7.32 -11.53 15.56
C ASP A 186 -6.17 -11.64 14.53
N VAL A 187 -4.95 -11.46 15.01
CA VAL A 187 -3.71 -11.48 14.20
C VAL A 187 -3.48 -12.85 13.58
N ALA A 188 -3.76 -13.93 14.33
CA ALA A 188 -3.53 -15.29 13.88
C ALA A 188 -4.38 -15.62 12.64
N GLY A 189 -5.67 -15.27 12.67
CA GLY A 189 -6.61 -15.42 11.57
C GLY A 189 -6.27 -14.53 10.39
N ALA A 190 -5.83 -13.29 10.62
CA ALA A 190 -5.36 -12.40 9.56
C ALA A 190 -4.14 -12.99 8.83
N LEU A 191 -3.11 -13.42 9.56
CA LEU A 191 -1.91 -14.02 8.97
C LEU A 191 -2.22 -15.35 8.27
N ALA A 192 -3.10 -16.18 8.83
CA ALA A 192 -3.53 -17.42 8.20
C ALA A 192 -4.25 -17.15 6.87
N ALA A 193 -5.14 -16.16 6.83
CA ALA A 193 -5.84 -15.76 5.61
C ALA A 193 -4.87 -15.25 4.53
N VAL A 194 -3.90 -14.42 4.90
CA VAL A 194 -2.87 -13.92 3.95
C VAL A 194 -2.02 -15.07 3.42
N ARG A 195 -1.58 -16.01 4.28
CA ARG A 195 -0.82 -17.19 3.84
C ARG A 195 -1.61 -18.10 2.90
N LEU A 196 -2.91 -18.26 3.14
CA LEU A 196 -3.79 -19.08 2.30
C LEU A 196 -3.98 -18.47 0.91
N VAL A 197 -4.19 -17.16 0.84
CA VAL A 197 -4.37 -16.44 -0.43
C VAL A 197 -3.05 -16.29 -1.19
N GLY A 198 -1.94 -16.14 -0.46
CA GLY A 198 -0.65 -15.81 -1.03
C GLY A 198 -0.52 -14.34 -1.43
N ARG A 199 0.66 -13.99 -1.95
CA ARG A 199 0.98 -12.64 -2.41
C ARG A 199 0.07 -12.23 -3.57
N ARG A 200 -0.60 -11.09 -3.43
CA ARG A 200 -1.35 -10.47 -4.54
C ARG A 200 -0.45 -9.55 -5.36
N SER A 201 -0.70 -9.48 -6.67
CA SER A 201 -0.13 -8.42 -7.51
C SER A 201 -1.20 -7.36 -7.76
N PHE A 202 -0.81 -6.11 -7.88
CA PHE A 202 -1.69 -4.99 -8.23
C PHE A 202 -1.05 -4.23 -9.38
N GLU A 203 -1.33 -4.67 -10.61
CA GLU A 203 -0.95 -3.96 -11.83
C GLU A 203 -1.95 -2.84 -12.04
N THR A 204 -1.58 -1.64 -11.61
CA THR A 204 -2.57 -0.57 -11.48
C THR A 204 -2.81 0.11 -12.82
N VAL A 205 -4.07 0.29 -13.17
CA VAL A 205 -4.50 1.08 -14.33
C VAL A 205 -5.41 2.20 -13.86
N ALA A 206 -5.11 3.43 -14.29
CA ALA A 206 -5.92 4.61 -13.99
C ALA A 206 -6.87 4.93 -15.16
N ARG A 207 -8.14 5.14 -14.84
CA ARG A 207 -9.22 5.53 -15.77
C ARG A 207 -10.00 6.70 -15.21
N ARG A 208 -10.77 7.36 -16.06
CA ARG A 208 -11.77 8.34 -15.66
C ARG A 208 -13.08 7.63 -15.32
N GLY A 209 -13.46 7.65 -14.05
CA GLY A 209 -14.77 7.21 -13.57
C GLY A 209 -15.80 8.35 -13.54
N ALA A 210 -16.99 8.05 -13.04
CA ALA A 210 -18.10 9.01 -12.98
C ALA A 210 -17.84 10.16 -11.99
N GLU A 211 -17.27 9.85 -10.82
CA GLU A 211 -17.01 10.82 -9.75
C GLU A 211 -15.55 11.30 -9.70
N GLY A 212 -14.71 10.87 -10.64
CA GLY A 212 -13.28 11.22 -10.68
C GLY A 212 -12.40 10.04 -11.07
N PRO A 213 -11.15 9.97 -10.57
CA PRO A 213 -10.24 8.91 -10.95
C PRO A 213 -10.72 7.54 -10.43
N LEU A 214 -10.54 6.53 -11.27
CA LEU A 214 -10.85 5.13 -11.03
C LEU A 214 -9.57 4.33 -11.20
N LEU A 215 -9.19 3.56 -10.19
CA LEU A 215 -8.11 2.60 -10.27
C LEU A 215 -8.69 1.20 -10.48
N MET A 216 -8.10 0.43 -11.38
CA MET A 216 -8.49 -0.94 -11.68
C MET A 216 -7.24 -1.82 -11.73
N TRP A 217 -7.43 -3.10 -11.46
CA TRP A 217 -6.36 -4.10 -11.45
C TRP A 217 -6.69 -5.26 -12.38
N GLN A 218 -5.71 -6.12 -12.64
CA GLN A 218 -5.73 -7.13 -13.69
C GLN A 218 -6.89 -8.14 -13.60
N GLU A 219 -7.52 -8.32 -12.43
CA GLU A 219 -8.70 -9.17 -12.28
C GLU A 219 -10.02 -8.47 -12.67
N ASP A 220 -9.99 -7.16 -12.93
CA ASP A 220 -11.17 -6.43 -13.37
C ASP A 220 -11.49 -6.75 -14.84
N GLY A 221 -12.74 -7.13 -15.12
CA GLY A 221 -13.16 -7.48 -16.47
C GLY A 221 -13.01 -6.35 -17.49
N GLU A 222 -12.97 -5.08 -17.05
CA GLU A 222 -12.76 -3.90 -17.89
C GLU A 222 -11.30 -3.44 -17.97
N TYR A 223 -10.35 -4.23 -17.44
CA TYR A 223 -8.94 -3.87 -17.35
C TYR A 223 -8.33 -3.56 -18.73
N ASP A 224 -8.48 -4.49 -19.68
CA ASP A 224 -7.91 -4.35 -21.04
C ASP A 224 -8.83 -3.60 -22.01
N ALA A 225 -10.14 -3.86 -21.93
CA ALA A 225 -11.14 -3.37 -22.88
C ALA A 225 -12.53 -3.36 -22.25
N ALA A 226 -13.55 -2.94 -23.02
CA ALA A 226 -14.93 -3.02 -22.58
C ALA A 226 -15.34 -4.48 -22.25
N ALA A 227 -16.05 -4.65 -21.13
CA ALA A 227 -16.44 -5.97 -20.62
C ALA A 227 -17.95 -6.23 -20.80
N PRO A 228 -18.38 -7.50 -20.88
CA PRO A 228 -19.80 -7.83 -20.83
C PRO A 228 -20.41 -7.51 -19.45
N PRO A 229 -21.74 -7.34 -19.37
CA PRO A 229 -22.44 -7.24 -18.09
C PRO A 229 -22.15 -8.45 -17.20
N GLY A 230 -21.93 -8.20 -15.91
CA GLY A 230 -21.63 -9.24 -14.92
C GLY A 230 -20.16 -9.65 -14.83
N ALA A 231 -19.28 -9.09 -15.67
CA ALA A 231 -17.84 -9.34 -15.55
C ALA A 231 -17.29 -8.96 -14.16
N ALA A 232 -16.22 -9.64 -13.76
CA ALA A 232 -15.53 -9.41 -12.50
C ALA A 232 -15.17 -7.93 -12.31
N ARG A 233 -15.13 -7.50 -11.05
CA ARG A 233 -14.75 -6.16 -10.66
C ARG A 233 -13.64 -6.23 -9.65
N HIS A 234 -12.59 -5.45 -9.86
CA HIS A 234 -11.52 -5.23 -8.92
C HIS A 234 -11.02 -3.80 -9.12
N ARG A 235 -11.68 -2.86 -8.44
CA ARG A 235 -11.49 -1.42 -8.70
C ARG A 235 -11.73 -0.56 -7.46
N LEU A 236 -11.14 0.63 -7.46
CA LEU A 236 -11.26 1.65 -6.43
C LEU A 236 -11.56 3.02 -7.04
N GLU A 237 -12.73 3.56 -6.71
CA GLU A 237 -13.12 4.93 -7.06
C GLU A 237 -12.58 5.89 -6.00
N VAL A 238 -11.70 6.82 -6.41
CA VAL A 238 -10.98 7.75 -5.53
C VAL A 238 -11.39 9.21 -5.73
N GLY A 239 -12.39 9.47 -6.56
CA GLY A 239 -12.85 10.81 -6.92
C GLY A 239 -13.59 11.58 -5.82
N ALA A 240 -14.21 10.86 -4.88
CA ALA A 240 -14.91 11.43 -3.74
C ALA A 240 -14.70 10.58 -2.48
N LEU A 241 -14.72 11.22 -1.31
CA LEU A 241 -14.73 10.53 -0.02
C LEU A 241 -16.17 10.20 0.42
N PRO A 242 -16.39 9.05 1.07
CA PRO A 242 -15.45 7.94 1.24
C PRO A 242 -15.20 7.19 -0.08
N TRP A 243 -13.98 6.68 -0.27
CA TRP A 243 -13.64 5.88 -1.45
C TRP A 243 -14.48 4.61 -1.52
N ARG A 244 -14.77 4.17 -2.76
CA ARG A 244 -15.57 2.98 -3.02
C ARG A 244 -14.71 1.90 -3.65
N TYR A 245 -14.55 0.79 -2.95
CA TYR A 245 -13.85 -0.38 -3.45
C TYR A 245 -14.83 -1.47 -3.84
N THR A 246 -14.71 -1.98 -5.06
CA THR A 246 -15.56 -3.04 -5.59
C THR A 246 -14.68 -4.24 -5.94
N LEU A 247 -14.91 -5.34 -5.24
CA LEU A 247 -14.30 -6.64 -5.51
C LEU A 247 -15.43 -7.67 -5.66
N THR A 248 -15.75 -8.06 -6.88
CA THR A 248 -16.78 -9.07 -7.17
C THR A 248 -16.25 -10.10 -8.15
N PRO A 249 -16.52 -11.41 -7.93
CA PRO A 249 -16.24 -12.42 -8.94
C PRO A 249 -17.12 -12.17 -10.18
N GLY A 250 -16.62 -12.60 -11.34
CA GLY A 250 -17.36 -12.58 -12.61
C GLY A 250 -18.12 -13.86 -12.89
#